data_AF-A0A3A2Z4Y3-F1
#
_entry.id   AF-A0A3A2Z4Y3-F1
#
_cell.length_a   1.000
_cell.length_b   1.000
_cell.length_c   1.000
_cell.angle_alpha   90.00
_cell.angle_beta   90.00
_cell.angle_gamma   90.00
#
_symmetry.space_group_name_H-M   'P 1'
#
loop_
_entity.id
_entity.type
_entity.pdbx_description
1 polymer ?
#
loop_
_entity_poly.entity_id
_entity_poly.type
_entity_poly.pdbx_seq_one_letter_code
_entity_poly.pdbx_strand_id
1 'polypeptide(L)' 'MDLSGWHSYTCRLQMLNSFWDEFWVQCQIYDDARRREIHASAMQAAKIDAVLHYGFQRNADGSPSEEITTLNGP' A
#
# COMPACT_ATOMS: atom_id res chain seq x y z
N MET A 1 -14.94 -14.35 -2.78
CA MET A 1 -14.20 -13.44 -1.88
C MET A 1 -14.95 -12.13 -1.90
N ASP A 2 -15.53 -11.75 -0.77
CA ASP A 2 -16.14 -10.43 -0.65
C ASP A 2 -15.03 -9.37 -0.55
N LEU A 3 -15.38 -8.11 -0.83
CA LEU A 3 -14.45 -6.97 -0.75
C LEU A 3 -14.03 -6.64 0.71
N SER A 4 -14.58 -7.36 1.71
CA SER A 4 -14.33 -7.11 3.13
C SER A 4 -12.99 -7.69 3.61
N GLY A 5 -12.45 -8.71 2.92
CA GLY A 5 -11.18 -9.36 3.31
C GLY A 5 -9.97 -8.41 3.31
N TRP A 6 -9.95 -7.40 2.42
CA TRP A 6 -8.86 -6.42 2.33
C TRP A 6 -8.81 -5.43 3.51
N HIS A 7 -9.92 -5.25 4.23
CA HIS A 7 -10.00 -4.40 5.42
C HIS A 7 -9.58 -5.10 6.71
N SER A 8 -9.36 -6.42 6.67
CA SER A 8 -8.88 -7.15 7.82
C SER A 8 -7.40 -6.86 8.06
N TYR A 9 -7.12 -5.87 8.90
CA TYR A 9 -5.77 -5.47 9.33
C TYR A 9 -4.95 -6.65 9.86
N THR A 10 -5.58 -7.74 10.32
CA THR A 10 -4.90 -8.96 10.77
C THR A 10 -4.19 -9.71 9.65
N CYS A 11 -4.67 -9.63 8.41
CA CYS A 11 -4.06 -10.32 7.27
C CYS A 11 -2.99 -9.48 6.55
N ARG A 12 -2.89 -8.18 6.85
CA ARG A 12 -1.95 -7.27 6.18
C ARG A 12 -0.50 -7.72 6.32
N LEU A 13 -0.10 -8.14 7.53
CA LEU A 13 1.27 -8.61 7.75
C LEU A 13 1.55 -9.91 6.98
N GLN A 14 0.58 -10.82 6.94
CA GLN A 14 0.70 -12.07 6.19
C GLN A 14 0.84 -11.81 4.69
N MET A 15 0.02 -10.92 4.13
CA MET A 15 0.12 -10.52 2.73
C MET A 15 1.46 -9.87 2.40
N LEU A 16 1.96 -8.97 3.24
CA LEU A 16 3.26 -8.34 3.04
C LEU A 16 4.40 -9.37 3.08
N ASN A 17 4.36 -10.31 4.02
CA ASN A 17 5.35 -11.37 4.09
C ASN A 17 5.30 -12.26 2.85
N SER A 18 4.10 -12.73 2.44
CA SER A 18 3.94 -13.54 1.23
C SER A 18 4.41 -12.82 -0.04
N PHE A 19 4.10 -11.53 -0.17
CA PHE A 19 4.59 -10.70 -1.28
C PHE A 19 6.13 -10.69 -1.32
N TRP A 20 6.76 -10.42 -0.18
CA TRP A 20 8.22 -10.35 -0.13
C TRP A 20 8.87 -11.69 -0.39
N ASP A 21 8.35 -12.78 0.18
CA ASP A 21 8.85 -14.14 -0.06
C ASP A 21 8.82 -14.49 -1.56
N GLU A 22 7.71 -14.23 -2.24
CA GLU A 22 7.59 -14.47 -3.69
C GLU A 22 8.53 -13.56 -4.49
N PHE A 23 8.58 -12.27 -4.16
CA PHE A 23 9.45 -11.30 -4.83
C PHE A 23 10.93 -11.70 -4.75
N TRP A 24 11.40 -12.11 -3.56
CA TRP A 24 12.79 -12.53 -3.39
C TRP A 24 13.13 -13.77 -4.22
N VAL A 25 12.22 -14.73 -4.30
CA VAL A 25 12.40 -15.95 -5.11
C VAL A 25 12.43 -15.61 -6.59
N GLN A 26 11.46 -14.84 -7.09
CA GLN A 26 11.34 -14.50 -8.51
C GLN A 26 12.52 -13.65 -9.00
N CYS A 27 12.99 -12.70 -8.20
CA CYS A 27 14.13 -11.87 -8.52
C CYS A 27 15.48 -12.52 -8.18
N GLN A 28 15.48 -13.75 -7.64
CA GLN A 28 16.68 -14.49 -7.22
C GLN A 28 17.57 -13.70 -6.25
N ILE A 29 16.94 -13.00 -5.30
CA ILE A 29 17.63 -12.17 -4.32
C ILE A 29 17.69 -12.93 -3.00
N TYR A 30 18.88 -13.44 -2.68
CA TYR A 30 19.12 -14.24 -1.48
C TYR A 30 19.98 -13.51 -0.43
N ASP A 31 20.66 -12.43 -0.82
CA ASP A 31 21.51 -11.65 0.07
C ASP A 31 20.69 -10.71 0.97
N ASP A 32 20.92 -10.79 2.28
CA ASP A 32 20.16 -10.03 3.27
C ASP A 32 20.49 -8.54 3.27
N ALA A 33 21.72 -8.14 2.90
CA ALA A 33 22.05 -6.72 2.77
C ALA A 33 21.24 -6.08 1.64
N ARG A 34 21.22 -6.73 0.47
CA ARG A 34 20.46 -6.30 -0.70
C ARG A 34 18.94 -6.31 -0.46
N ARG A 35 18.42 -7.32 0.24
CA ARG A 35 16.99 -7.36 0.65
C ARG A 35 16.64 -6.16 1.52
N ARG A 36 17.47 -5.81 2.51
CA ARG A 36 17.24 -4.64 3.38
C ARG A 36 17.24 -3.33 2.61
N GLU A 37 18.18 -3.16 1.68
CA GLU A 37 18.24 -1.96 0.82
C GLU A 37 17.02 -1.80 -0.07
N ILE A 38 16.59 -2.89 -0.73
CA ILE A 38 15.41 -2.89 -1.59
C ILE A 38 14.15 -2.63 -0.77
N HIS A 39 14.01 -3.30 0.38
CA HIS A 39 12.87 -3.11 1.27
C HIS A 39 12.79 -1.66 1.77
N ALA A 40 13.91 -1.05 2.15
CA ALA A 40 13.96 0.35 2.56
C ALA A 40 13.55 1.30 1.43
N SER A 41 14.06 1.06 0.22
CA SER A 41 13.73 1.85 -0.97
C SER A 41 12.24 1.75 -1.33
N ALA A 42 11.69 0.53 -1.32
CA ALA A 42 10.27 0.30 -1.59
C ALA A 42 9.36 1.00 -0.56
N MET A 43 9.75 0.97 0.72
CA MET A 43 9.02 1.69 1.77
C MET A 43 9.05 3.20 1.58
N GLN A 44 10.17 3.77 1.14
CA GLN A 44 10.27 5.20 0.81
C GLN A 44 9.41 5.56 -0.40
N ALA A 45 9.45 4.76 -1.47
CA ALA A 45 8.62 4.95 -2.65
C ALA A 45 7.12 4.90 -2.29
N ALA A 46 6.69 3.94 -1.49
CA ALA A 46 5.30 3.82 -1.03
C ALA A 46 4.84 5.04 -0.21
N LYS A 47 5.72 5.63 0.61
CA LYS A 47 5.41 6.87 1.35
C LYS A 47 5.23 8.06 0.41
N ILE A 48 6.10 8.20 -0.60
CA ILE A 48 5.98 9.25 -1.61
C ILE A 48 4.67 9.07 -2.39
N ASP A 49 4.38 7.85 -2.84
CA ASP A 49 3.14 7.54 -3.56
C ASP A 49 1.90 7.90 -2.73
N ALA A 50 1.87 7.55 -1.43
CA ALA A 50 0.77 7.91 -0.55
C ALA A 50 0.58 9.45 -0.42
N VAL A 51 1.67 10.21 -0.33
CA VAL A 51 1.61 11.69 -0.28
C VAL A 51 1.10 12.25 -1.60
N LEU A 52 1.56 11.71 -2.73
CA LEU A 52 1.11 12.14 -4.06
C LEU A 52 -0.36 11.81 -4.29
N HIS A 53 -0.80 10.59 -3.98
CA HIS A 53 -2.21 10.20 -4.05
C HIS A 53 -3.07 11.14 -3.22
N TYR A 54 -2.69 11.43 -1.98
CA TYR A 54 -3.41 12.38 -1.14
C TYR A 54 -3.42 13.82 -1.69
N GLY A 55 -2.32 14.25 -2.34
CA GLY A 55 -2.22 15.55 -2.99
C GLY A 55 -3.07 15.69 -4.25
N PHE A 56 -3.16 14.62 -5.05
CA PHE A 56 -3.94 14.57 -6.30
C PHE A 56 -5.41 14.25 -6.08
N GLN A 57 -5.80 13.63 -4.95
CA GLN A 57 -7.18 13.51 -4.47
C GLN A 57 -7.70 14.82 -3.84
N ARG A 58 -7.47 15.94 -4.54
CA ARG A 58 -7.92 17.26 -4.14
C ARG A 58 -8.63 17.93 -5.31
N ASN A 59 -9.64 18.72 -5.00
CA ASN A 59 -10.29 19.58 -5.97
C ASN A 59 -9.32 20.66 -6.46
N ALA A 60 -9.64 21.33 -7.57
CA ALA A 60 -8.80 22.38 -8.16
C ALA A 60 -8.53 23.58 -7.22
N ASP A 61 -9.36 23.77 -6.20
CA ASP A 61 -9.21 24.78 -5.15
C ASP A 61 -8.37 24.30 -3.95
N GLY A 62 -7.86 23.07 -3.99
CA GLY A 62 -7.04 22.47 -2.95
C GLY A 62 -7.83 21.88 -1.77
N SER A 63 -9.17 21.92 -1.79
CA SER A 63 -10.01 21.21 -0.83
C SER A 63 -9.90 19.68 -1.03
N PRO A 64 -10.08 18.86 0.02
CA PRO A 64 -10.13 17.40 -0.14
C PRO A 64 -11.19 17.03 -1.18
N SER A 65 -10.87 16.15 -2.14
CA SER A 65 -11.91 15.59 -3.01
C SER A 65 -12.82 14.74 -2.13
N GLU A 66 -14.13 14.96 -2.17
CA GLU A 66 -15.09 14.18 -1.37
C GLU A 66 -14.98 12.69 -1.72
N GLU A 67 -14.28 11.88 -0.91
CA GLU A 67 -14.42 10.43 -0.96
C GLU A 67 -15.70 10.06 -0.22
N ILE A 68 -16.78 9.88 -1.01
CA ILE A 68 -17.98 9.08 -0.75
C ILE A 68 -18.43 9.10 0.72
N THR A 69 -19.31 10.05 1.04
CA THR A 69 -20.27 9.91 2.14
C THR A 69 -20.84 8.50 2.06
N THR A 70 -20.50 7.66 3.05
CA THR A 70 -21.20 6.40 3.25
C THR A 70 -22.68 6.72 3.23
N LEU A 71 -23.37 6.14 2.25
CA LEU A 71 -24.81 6.10 2.15
C LEU A 71 -25.34 5.51 3.46
N ASN A 72 -25.52 6.36 4.47
CA ASN A 72 -26.45 6.13 5.55
C ASN A 72 -27.83 6.34 4.94
N GLY A 73 -28.30 5.33 4.22
CA GLY A 73 -29.71 5.20 3.90
C GLY A 73 -30.51 4.91 5.17
N PRO A 74 -31.73 5.44 5.29
CA PRO A 74 -32.61 5.26 6.46
C PRO A 74 -33.01 3.80 6.69
#